data_AF-A0A841VWB6-F1
#
_entry.id   AF-A0A841VWB6-F1
#
_cell.length_a   1.000
_cell.length_b   1.000
_cell.length_c   1.000
_cell.angle_alpha   90.00
_cell.angle_beta   90.00
_cell.angle_gamma   90.00
#
_symmetry.space_group_name_H-M   'P 1'
#
loop_
_entity.id
_entity.type
_entity.pdbx_description
1 polymer ?
#
loop_
_entity_poly.entity_id
_entity_poly.type
_entity_poly.pdbx_seq_one_letter_code
_entity_poly.pdbx_strand_id
1 'polypeptide(L)'
;MLSFTSKIPTEIPSKSVLVTPSPVISESPTVLLQTDTFPEAVSKAINAANLTQSAKSPDEWKTVVSQWEAAIALMRTVPSSSPNYAIAQQKIIEYQKNINYALKNAVGSK
;
A
#
# COMPACT_ATOMS: atom_id res chain seq x y z
N MET A 1 -17.53 -25.09 44.73
CA MET A 1 -16.52 -24.05 45.06
C MET A 1 -15.43 -24.06 44.01
N LEU A 2 -14.64 -22.97 43.97
CA LEU A 2 -13.46 -22.74 43.11
C LEU A 2 -12.37 -23.84 43.37
N SER A 3 -11.35 -24.06 42.54
CA SER A 3 -10.74 -23.27 41.46
C SER A 3 -10.14 -24.15 40.35
N PHE A 4 -9.87 -23.60 39.17
CA PHE A 4 -8.92 -24.19 38.20
C PHE A 4 -7.53 -23.58 38.38
N THR A 5 -6.49 -24.43 38.43
CA THR A 5 -5.08 -24.00 38.38
C THR A 5 -4.26 -24.95 37.51
N SER A 6 -3.92 -24.53 36.29
CA SER A 6 -3.08 -25.30 35.38
C SER A 6 -1.60 -25.28 35.80
N LYS A 7 -0.89 -26.38 35.56
CA LYS A 7 0.45 -26.65 36.09
C LYS A 7 1.46 -26.79 34.96
N ILE A 8 2.57 -26.05 35.02
CA ILE A 8 3.68 -26.10 34.05
C ILE A 8 4.79 -27.03 34.58
N PRO A 9 5.22 -28.00 33.76
CA PRO A 9 6.65 -28.22 33.45
C PRO A 9 6.85 -28.54 31.95
N THR A 10 8.01 -28.43 31.28
CA THR A 10 9.36 -27.80 31.47
C THR A 10 9.95 -27.65 30.02
N GLU A 11 11.20 -27.37 29.64
CA GLU A 11 12.56 -27.33 30.25
C GLU A 11 13.40 -26.15 29.68
N ILE A 12 14.58 -25.93 30.27
CA ILE A 12 15.66 -24.95 29.96
C ILE A 12 16.96 -25.57 30.56
N PRO A 13 18.22 -25.20 30.21
CA PRO A 13 18.73 -24.04 29.45
C PRO A 13 19.74 -24.49 28.35
N SER A 14 20.81 -23.81 27.89
CA SER A 14 21.47 -22.53 28.25
C SER A 14 22.41 -22.01 27.15
N LYS A 15 22.51 -20.68 27.01
CA LYS A 15 23.81 -19.97 27.06
C LYS A 15 23.60 -18.55 27.61
N SER A 16 24.45 -18.10 28.52
CA SER A 16 24.16 -16.97 29.42
C SER A 16 25.19 -15.84 29.33
N VAL A 17 24.71 -14.59 29.23
CA VAL A 17 25.42 -13.37 29.63
C VAL A 17 24.41 -12.35 30.21
N LEU A 18 24.75 -11.84 31.40
CA LEU A 18 24.43 -10.59 32.12
C LEU A 18 23.86 -9.41 31.27
N VAL A 19 23.08 -8.42 31.76
CA VAL A 19 22.60 -8.00 33.12
C VAL A 19 21.37 -7.06 33.03
N THR A 20 20.67 -6.84 34.16
CA THR A 20 19.67 -5.79 34.50
C THR A 20 20.32 -4.39 34.77
N PRO A 21 19.59 -3.27 35.07
CA PRO A 21 18.12 -2.99 35.03
C PRO A 21 17.66 -1.61 34.44
N SER A 22 16.35 -1.52 34.12
CA SER A 22 15.52 -0.28 34.12
C SER A 22 15.96 0.88 33.17
N PRO A 23 15.37 2.09 33.23
CA PRO A 23 14.29 2.45 32.31
C PRO A 23 14.63 3.61 31.37
N VAL A 24 14.42 3.44 30.07
CA VAL A 24 14.60 4.52 29.08
C VAL A 24 13.25 5.11 28.69
N ILE A 25 12.92 6.28 29.24
CA ILE A 25 11.88 7.16 28.70
C ILE A 25 12.51 7.90 27.51
N SER A 26 12.47 7.28 26.34
CA SER A 26 12.78 7.94 25.06
C SER A 26 11.64 7.69 24.09
N GLU A 27 10.85 8.74 23.91
CA GLU A 27 10.15 9.05 22.67
C GLU A 27 9.31 7.91 22.07
N SER A 28 8.03 7.89 22.45
CA SER A 28 7.03 7.87 21.40
C SER A 28 7.13 9.19 20.64
N PRO A 29 7.65 9.24 19.39
CA PRO A 29 6.99 10.10 18.44
C PRO A 29 5.55 9.59 18.34
N THR A 30 4.59 10.50 18.23
CA THR A 30 3.36 10.15 17.51
C THR A 30 3.81 9.74 16.11
N VAL A 31 3.89 8.43 15.82
CA VAL A 31 4.18 7.94 14.48
C VAL A 31 3.08 8.49 13.60
N LEU A 32 3.45 9.48 12.78
CA LEU A 32 2.50 10.44 12.25
C LEU A 32 1.43 9.69 11.47
N LEU A 33 0.16 10.00 11.75
CA LEU A 33 -1.01 9.47 11.04
C LEU A 33 -1.12 10.11 9.64
N GLN A 34 -0.02 10.09 8.90
CA GLN A 34 0.04 10.39 7.48
C GLN A 34 -0.58 9.20 6.76
N THR A 35 -1.91 9.23 6.66
CA THR A 35 -2.76 8.19 6.06
C THR A 35 -2.10 7.63 4.81
N ASP A 36 -1.74 6.34 4.84
CA ASP A 36 -1.13 5.71 3.67
C ASP A 36 -2.16 5.72 2.53
N THR A 37 -1.83 6.46 1.47
CA THR A 37 -2.68 6.63 0.29
C THR A 37 -2.61 5.43 -0.66
N PHE A 38 -1.71 4.47 -0.40
CA PHE A 38 -1.53 3.27 -1.22
C PHE A 38 -2.82 2.43 -1.42
N PRO A 39 -3.66 2.16 -0.40
CA PRO A 39 -4.91 1.41 -0.60
C PRO A 39 -5.91 2.16 -1.49
N GLU A 40 -5.99 3.49 -1.39
CA GLU A 40 -6.84 4.29 -2.28
C GLU A 40 -6.27 4.32 -3.70
N ALA A 41 -4.95 4.46 -3.84
CA ALA A 41 -4.25 4.41 -5.12
C ALA A 41 -4.51 3.08 -5.86
N VAL A 42 -4.43 1.96 -5.12
CA VAL A 42 -4.77 0.62 -5.61
C VAL A 42 -6.25 0.52 -5.98
N SER A 43 -7.17 1.12 -5.22
CA SER A 43 -8.59 1.17 -5.58
C SER A 43 -8.84 1.91 -6.90
N LYS A 44 -8.21 3.09 -7.12
CA LYS A 44 -8.28 3.82 -8.39
C LYS A 44 -7.70 2.98 -9.55
N ALA A 45 -6.57 2.31 -9.32
CA ALA A 45 -5.94 1.43 -10.30
C ALA A 45 -6.79 0.22 -10.69
N ILE A 46 -7.48 -0.42 -9.73
CA ILE A 46 -8.43 -1.52 -9.99
C ILE A 46 -9.60 -1.02 -10.82
N ASN A 47 -10.17 0.15 -10.49
CA ASN A 47 -11.25 0.75 -11.28
C ASN A 47 -10.79 1.06 -12.71
N ALA A 48 -9.58 1.61 -12.88
CA ALA A 48 -8.99 1.87 -14.19
C ALA A 48 -8.79 0.58 -15.01
N ALA A 49 -8.28 -0.49 -14.39
CA ALA A 49 -8.09 -1.79 -15.02
C ALA A 49 -9.42 -2.48 -15.40
N ASN A 50 -10.47 -2.31 -14.60
CA ASN A 50 -11.81 -2.83 -14.91
C ASN A 50 -12.44 -2.06 -16.08
N LEU A 51 -12.38 -0.72 -16.07
CA LEU A 51 -12.85 0.11 -17.17
C LEU A 51 -12.07 -0.13 -18.48
N THR A 52 -10.76 -0.44 -18.39
CA THR A 52 -9.92 -0.82 -19.54
C THR A 52 -10.46 -2.05 -20.28
N GLN A 53 -11.20 -2.94 -19.61
CA GLN A 53 -11.78 -4.15 -20.22
C GLN A 53 -13.15 -3.92 -20.88
N SER A 54 -13.85 -2.84 -20.52
CA SER A 54 -15.21 -2.54 -21.00
C SER A 54 -15.31 -1.36 -21.97
N ALA A 55 -14.35 -0.43 -21.93
CA ALA A 55 -14.34 0.79 -22.73
C ALA A 55 -14.34 0.52 -24.25
N LYS A 56 -15.28 1.16 -24.96
CA LYS A 56 -15.46 1.03 -26.43
C LYS A 56 -15.43 2.37 -27.16
N SER A 57 -15.74 3.45 -26.46
CA SER A 57 -15.79 4.82 -26.97
C SER A 57 -14.59 5.66 -26.50
N PRO A 58 -14.20 6.70 -27.27
CA PRO A 58 -13.17 7.65 -26.87
C PRO A 58 -13.34 8.25 -25.46
N ASP A 59 -14.58 8.47 -25.00
CA ASP A 59 -14.85 9.09 -23.71
C ASP A 59 -14.78 8.10 -22.52
N GLU A 60 -15.12 6.83 -22.74
CA GLU A 60 -14.78 5.77 -21.78
C GLU A 60 -13.25 5.62 -21.65
N TRP A 61 -12.51 5.73 -22.76
CA TRP A 61 -11.04 5.70 -22.72
C TRP A 61 -10.42 6.92 -22.02
N LYS A 62 -11.00 8.12 -22.14
CA LYS A 62 -10.63 9.28 -21.30
C LYS A 62 -10.93 9.02 -19.82
N THR A 63 -12.02 8.34 -19.51
CA THR A 63 -12.37 7.94 -18.14
C THR A 63 -11.35 6.95 -17.57
N VAL A 64 -10.87 5.98 -18.37
CA VAL A 64 -9.76 5.09 -18.02
C VAL A 64 -8.48 5.86 -17.71
N VAL A 65 -8.10 6.85 -18.54
CA VAL A 65 -6.93 7.71 -18.30
C VAL A 65 -7.05 8.42 -16.94
N SER A 66 -8.19 9.07 -16.68
CA SER A 66 -8.41 9.83 -15.44
C SER A 66 -8.30 8.95 -14.18
N GLN A 67 -8.76 7.69 -14.21
CA GLN A 67 -8.59 6.78 -13.07
C GLN A 67 -7.12 6.35 -12.86
N TRP A 68 -6.35 6.14 -13.94
CA TRP A 68 -4.90 5.88 -13.82
C TRP A 68 -4.12 7.11 -13.33
N GLU A 69 -4.51 8.33 -13.74
CA GLU A 69 -3.91 9.58 -13.27
C GLU A 69 -4.17 9.78 -11.77
N ALA A 70 -5.41 9.53 -11.31
CA ALA A 70 -5.76 9.56 -9.88
C ALA A 70 -4.96 8.51 -9.09
N ALA A 71 -4.76 7.30 -9.63
CA ALA A 71 -3.92 6.27 -9.02
C ALA A 71 -2.47 6.74 -8.87
N ILE A 72 -1.88 7.34 -9.92
CA ILE A 72 -0.51 7.89 -9.89
C ILE A 72 -0.39 9.04 -8.90
N ALA A 73 -1.37 9.94 -8.84
CA ALA A 73 -1.38 11.06 -7.90
C ALA A 73 -1.33 10.57 -6.45
N LEU A 74 -2.11 9.55 -6.12
CA LEU A 74 -2.11 8.93 -4.79
C LEU A 74 -0.83 8.10 -4.53
N MET A 75 -0.31 7.35 -5.50
CA MET A 75 0.98 6.64 -5.34
C MET A 75 2.15 7.61 -5.07
N ARG A 76 2.09 8.84 -5.61
CA ARG A 76 3.11 9.88 -5.37
C ARG A 76 3.07 10.48 -3.96
N THR A 77 1.96 10.35 -3.23
CA THR A 77 1.82 10.86 -1.85
C THR A 77 2.09 9.80 -0.78
N VAL A 78 2.32 8.54 -1.18
CA VAL A 78 2.74 7.47 -0.26
C VAL A 78 4.05 7.87 0.44
N PRO A 79 4.09 7.92 1.79
CA PRO A 79 5.29 8.35 2.52
C PRO A 79 6.48 7.41 2.29
N SER A 80 7.70 7.95 2.28
CA SER A 80 8.93 7.14 2.17
C SER A 80 9.18 6.21 3.37
N SER A 81 8.47 6.45 4.48
CA SER A 81 8.40 5.58 5.66
C SER A 81 7.36 4.45 5.56
N SER A 82 6.46 4.47 4.56
CA SER A 82 5.51 3.37 4.36
C SER A 82 6.23 2.15 3.79
N PRO A 83 5.92 0.92 4.27
CA PRO A 83 6.42 -0.31 3.66
C PRO A 83 5.97 -0.46 2.20
N ASN A 84 4.92 0.26 1.78
CA ASN A 84 4.42 0.24 0.41
C ASN A 84 5.18 1.17 -0.54
N TYR A 85 6.09 2.05 -0.04
CA TYR A 85 6.71 3.11 -0.86
C TYR A 85 7.40 2.58 -2.13
N ALA A 86 8.24 1.55 -2.02
CA ALA A 86 8.93 0.97 -3.17
C ALA A 86 7.95 0.39 -4.21
N ILE A 87 6.86 -0.21 -3.74
CA ILE A 87 5.79 -0.76 -4.59
C ILE A 87 5.03 0.39 -5.28
N ALA A 88 4.74 1.48 -4.56
CA ALA A 88 4.10 2.67 -5.11
C ALA A 88 4.92 3.31 -6.24
N GLN A 89 6.24 3.50 -6.03
CA GLN A 89 7.14 4.02 -7.06
C GLN A 89 7.21 3.11 -8.30
N GLN A 90 7.28 1.79 -8.12
CA GLN A 90 7.24 0.84 -9.23
C GLN A 90 5.89 0.85 -9.97
N LYS A 91 4.77 0.98 -9.24
CA LYS A 91 3.42 1.07 -9.84
C LYS A 91 3.17 2.36 -10.61
N ILE A 92 3.79 3.49 -10.25
CA ILE A 92 3.72 4.72 -11.07
C ILE A 92 4.22 4.45 -12.51
N ILE A 93 5.33 3.73 -12.65
CA ILE A 93 5.94 3.41 -13.96
C ILE A 93 5.04 2.45 -14.78
N GLU A 94 4.33 1.55 -14.11
CA GLU A 94 3.33 0.66 -14.71
C GLU A 94 2.10 1.44 -15.19
N TYR A 95 1.52 2.26 -14.32
CA TYR A 95 0.30 3.02 -14.62
C TYR A 95 0.51 4.07 -15.71
N GLN A 96 1.73 4.65 -15.82
CA GLN A 96 2.10 5.51 -16.95
C GLN A 96 2.04 4.76 -18.30
N LYS A 97 2.39 3.47 -18.36
CA LYS A 97 2.24 2.67 -19.59
C LYS A 97 0.76 2.42 -19.90
N ASN A 98 -0.06 2.22 -18.87
CA ASN A 98 -1.51 2.04 -19.02
C ASN A 98 -2.20 3.32 -19.51
N ILE A 99 -1.79 4.50 -19.04
CA ILE A 99 -2.22 5.80 -19.60
C ILE A 99 -1.84 5.89 -21.08
N ASN A 100 -0.60 5.58 -21.45
CA ASN A 100 -0.16 5.62 -22.85
C ASN A 100 -0.93 4.64 -23.76
N TYR A 101 -1.45 3.53 -23.23
CA TYR A 101 -2.34 2.63 -23.95
C TYR A 101 -3.76 3.22 -24.05
N ALA A 102 -4.33 3.71 -22.95
CA ALA A 102 -5.67 4.29 -22.93
C ALA A 102 -5.78 5.56 -23.80
N LEU A 103 -4.76 6.43 -23.80
CA LEU A 103 -4.69 7.61 -24.67
C LEU A 103 -4.72 7.24 -26.16
N LYS A 104 -4.04 6.17 -26.58
CA LYS A 104 -4.05 5.72 -27.98
C LYS A 104 -5.45 5.29 -28.44
N ASN A 105 -6.22 4.65 -27.54
CA ASN A 105 -7.60 4.30 -27.82
C ASN A 105 -8.52 5.54 -27.74
N ALA A 106 -8.25 6.49 -26.84
CA ALA A 106 -9.00 7.74 -26.68
C ALA A 106 -8.89 8.72 -27.87
N VAL A 107 -7.81 8.67 -28.66
CA VAL A 107 -7.67 9.46 -29.90
C VAL A 107 -8.23 8.75 -31.15
N GLY A 108 -8.73 7.53 -30.99
CA GLY A 108 -9.38 6.75 -32.03
C GLY A 108 -8.45 5.78 -32.76
N SER A 109 -8.79 4.49 -32.71
CA SER A 109 -8.44 3.54 -33.77
C SER A 109 -9.00 4.07 -35.11
N LYS A 110 -8.16 4.12 -36.14
CA LYS A 110 -8.56 4.40 -37.53
C LYS A 110 -8.96 3.11 -38.24
#